data_AF-A0A1J3JYY8-F1
#
_entry.id   AF-A0A1J3JYY8-F1
#
_cell.length_a   1.000
_cell.length_b   1.000
_cell.length_c   1.000
_cell.angle_alpha   90.00
_cell.angle_beta   90.00
_cell.angle_gamma   90.00
#
_symmetry.space_group_name_H-M   'P 1'
#
loop_
_entity.id
_entity.type
_entity.pdbx_description
1 polymer ?
#
loop_
_entity_poly.entity_id
_entity_poly.type
_entity_poly.pdbx_seq_one_letter_code
_entity_poly.pdbx_strand_id
1 'polypeptide(L)'
;EPFYAFINIITNMASPTKYLEAKKDKVWNDAMSLEIGAFIRTRTWSITELPHGKIAIGCKWIFTIKFLSDGEIERYKARLVAKGYTQQEGIHFLDTFSSLAKMTIVKMILSLAPKLQ
;
A
#
# COMPACT_ATOMS: atom_id res chain seq x y z
N GLU A 1 -27.73 -17.66 -5.37
CA GLU A 1 -26.26 -17.58 -5.54
C GLU A 1 -25.70 -16.15 -5.39
N PRO A 2 -25.72 -15.59 -4.16
CA PRO A 2 -25.25 -14.22 -3.88
C PRO A 2 -23.74 -14.00 -4.16
N PHE A 3 -22.94 -15.07 -4.12
CA PHE A 3 -21.51 -15.00 -4.42
C PHE A 3 -21.22 -14.61 -5.88
N TYR A 4 -21.96 -15.16 -6.84
CA TYR A 4 -21.77 -14.81 -8.26
C TYR A 4 -22.23 -13.39 -8.58
N ALA A 5 -23.27 -12.89 -7.90
CA ALA A 5 -23.70 -11.50 -8.01
C ALA A 5 -22.63 -10.54 -7.46
N PHE A 6 -22.02 -10.88 -6.32
CA PHE A 6 -20.90 -10.13 -5.73
C PHE A 6 -19.68 -10.09 -6.65
N ILE A 7 -19.25 -11.25 -7.18
CA ILE A 7 -18.14 -11.30 -8.13
C ILE A 7 -18.44 -10.47 -9.38
N ASN A 8 -19.65 -10.56 -9.93
CA ASN A 8 -20.06 -9.80 -11.10
C ASN A 8 -20.01 -8.28 -10.86
N ILE A 9 -20.48 -7.80 -9.70
CA ILE A 9 -20.38 -6.38 -9.30
C ILE A 9 -18.92 -5.93 -9.23
N ILE A 10 -18.04 -6.74 -8.63
CA ILE A 10 -16.61 -6.42 -8.53
C ILE A 10 -15.94 -6.38 -9.90
N THR A 11 -16.25 -7.32 -10.81
CA THR A 11 -15.68 -7.33 -12.16
C THR A 11 -16.21 -6.22 -13.06
N ASN A 12 -17.46 -5.77 -12.87
CA ASN A 12 -18.05 -4.72 -13.70
C ASN A 12 -17.65 -3.31 -13.26
N MET A 13 -17.27 -3.13 -11.99
CA MET A 13 -16.83 -1.84 -11.45
C MET A 13 -15.35 -1.61 -11.75
N ALA A 14 -15.07 -0.89 -12.84
CA ALA A 14 -13.71 -0.64 -13.29
C ALA A 14 -12.99 0.39 -12.40
N SER A 15 -11.96 -0.07 -11.67
CA SER A 15 -10.98 0.83 -11.07
C SER A 15 -10.06 1.43 -12.13
N PRO A 16 -9.67 2.71 -12.04
CA PRO A 16 -8.75 3.32 -12.99
C PRO A 16 -7.40 2.62 -12.93
N THR A 17 -6.77 2.46 -14.09
CA THR A 17 -5.45 1.81 -14.18
C THR A 17 -4.32 2.83 -14.28
N LYS A 18 -4.66 4.06 -14.69
CA LYS A 18 -3.73 5.17 -14.89
C LYS A 18 -4.09 6.35 -13.98
N TYR A 19 -3.06 7.04 -13.51
CA TYR A 19 -3.22 8.26 -12.72
C TYR A 19 -4.04 9.34 -13.45
N LEU A 20 -3.84 9.52 -14.76
CA LEU A 20 -4.54 10.54 -15.55
C LEU A 20 -6.05 10.32 -15.62
N GLU A 21 -6.51 9.07 -15.50
CA GLU A 21 -7.93 8.73 -15.43
C GLU A 21 -8.44 9.01 -14.01
N ALA A 22 -7.74 8.49 -13.01
CA ALA A 22 -8.09 8.68 -11.60
C ALA A 22 -8.15 10.14 -11.17
N LYS A 23 -7.23 10.99 -11.65
CA LYS A 23 -7.18 12.43 -11.32
C LYS A 23 -8.41 13.20 -11.78
N LYS A 24 -9.18 12.69 -12.75
CA LYS A 24 -10.40 13.37 -13.21
C LYS A 24 -11.55 13.21 -12.21
N ASP A 25 -11.55 12.12 -11.46
CA ASP A 25 -12.59 11.80 -10.49
C ASP A 25 -12.24 12.31 -9.11
N LYS A 26 -13.19 13.03 -8.49
CA LYS A 26 -13.01 13.56 -7.13
C LYS A 26 -12.76 12.45 -6.12
N VAL A 27 -13.49 11.35 -6.23
CA VAL A 27 -13.41 10.20 -5.33
C VAL A 27 -11.98 9.63 -5.26
N TRP A 28 -11.32 9.50 -6.41
CA TRP A 28 -9.95 8.99 -6.47
C TRP A 28 -8.92 10.02 -6.03
N ASN A 29 -9.14 11.32 -6.28
CA ASN A 29 -8.29 12.38 -5.72
C ASN A 29 -8.34 12.41 -4.19
N ASP A 30 -9.52 12.27 -3.61
CA ASP A 30 -9.70 12.22 -2.15
C ASP A 30 -8.95 11.00 -1.58
N ALA A 31 -9.09 9.83 -2.22
CA ALA A 31 -8.36 8.62 -1.82
C ALA A 31 -6.83 8.78 -1.95
N MET A 32 -6.32 9.43 -2.99
CA MET A 32 -4.88 9.72 -3.15
C MET A 32 -4.39 10.68 -2.06
N SER A 33 -5.19 11.71 -1.75
CA SER A 33 -4.86 12.70 -0.72
C SER A 33 -4.77 12.06 0.66
N LEU A 34 -5.65 11.10 0.98
CA LEU A 34 -5.59 10.34 2.22
C LEU A 34 -4.30 9.52 2.35
N GLU A 35 -3.82 8.90 1.28
CA GLU A 35 -2.56 8.13 1.30
C GLU A 35 -1.35 9.07 1.50
N ILE A 36 -1.29 10.20 0.78
CA ILE A 36 -0.22 11.20 0.96
C ILE A 36 -0.25 11.76 2.39
N GLY A 37 -1.43 12.09 2.90
CA GLY A 37 -1.60 12.54 4.29
C GLY A 37 -1.16 11.49 5.32
N ALA A 38 -1.33 10.19 5.01
CA ALA A 38 -0.83 9.13 5.86
C ALA A 38 0.70 9.12 5.93
N PHE A 39 1.41 9.27 4.80
CA PHE A 39 2.87 9.35 4.79
C PHE A 39 3.40 10.54 5.59
N ILE A 40 2.74 11.69 5.48
CA ILE A 40 3.11 12.90 6.24
C ILE A 40 2.92 12.65 7.74
N ARG A 41 1.78 12.05 8.13
CA ARG A 41 1.47 11.77 9.54
C ARG A 41 2.42 10.76 10.16
N THR A 42 2.80 9.71 9.44
CA THR A 42 3.72 8.67 9.95
C THR A 42 5.17 9.12 9.97
N ARG A 43 5.51 10.27 9.34
CA ARG A 43 6.89 10.77 9.20
C ARG A 43 7.86 9.73 8.63
N THR A 44 7.34 8.80 7.83
CA THR A 44 8.12 7.71 7.22
C THR A 44 8.70 8.09 5.87
N TRP A 45 8.46 9.31 5.39
CA TRP A 45 8.91 9.81 4.10
C TRP A 45 9.29 11.29 4.20
N SER A 46 10.34 11.69 3.49
CA SER A 46 10.68 13.09 3.19
C SER A 46 10.96 13.24 1.69
N ILE A 47 10.53 14.36 1.10
CA ILE A 47 10.92 14.71 -0.27
C ILE A 47 12.37 15.20 -0.21
N THR A 48 13.25 14.62 -1.03
CA THR A 48 14.66 14.97 -1.12
C THR A 48 15.08 15.03 -2.58
N GLU A 49 16.14 15.79 -2.87
CA GLU A 49 16.79 15.75 -4.17
C GLU A 49 17.46 14.39 -4.39
N LEU A 50 17.53 13.98 -5.66
CA LEU A 50 18.17 12.74 -6.05
C LEU A 50 19.69 12.87 -5.86
N PRO A 51 20.33 12.04 -5.01
CA PRO A 51 21.77 12.10 -4.82
C PRO A 51 22.53 11.86 -6.12
N HIS A 52 23.68 12.51 -6.26
CA HIS A 52 24.52 12.37 -7.44
C HIS A 52 24.92 10.90 -7.67
N GLY A 53 24.82 10.42 -8.91
CA GLY A 53 25.15 9.04 -9.29
C GLY A 53 24.12 7.98 -8.88
N LYS A 54 22.96 8.37 -8.31
CA LYS A 54 21.86 7.44 -8.03
C LYS A 54 20.76 7.55 -9.08
N ILE A 55 20.08 6.42 -9.33
CA ILE A 55 18.93 6.34 -10.22
C ILE A 55 17.66 6.32 -9.37
N ALA A 56 16.72 7.21 -9.67
CA ALA A 56 15.43 7.24 -8.97
C ALA A 56 14.59 6.01 -9.33
N ILE A 57 14.04 5.34 -8.31
CA ILE A 57 13.06 4.28 -8.52
C ILE A 57 11.71 4.92 -8.82
N GLY A 58 11.12 4.54 -9.95
CA GLY A 58 9.78 4.99 -10.29
C GLY A 58 8.74 4.47 -9.30
N CYS A 59 7.64 5.19 -9.15
CA CYS A 59 6.47 4.74 -8.40
C CYS A 59 5.24 4.58 -9.32
N LYS A 60 4.19 3.95 -8.79
CA LYS A 60 2.90 3.79 -9.46
C LYS A 60 1.77 3.85 -8.43
N TRP A 61 0.66 4.44 -8.85
CA TRP A 61 -0.60 4.37 -8.11
C TRP A 61 -1.34 3.05 -8.37
N ILE A 62 -1.80 2.41 -7.30
CA ILE A 62 -2.68 1.26 -7.33
C ILE A 62 -4.03 1.70 -6.77
N PHE A 63 -5.08 1.48 -7.55
CA PHE A 63 -6.45 1.83 -7.20
C PHE A 63 -7.24 0.55 -6.95
N THR A 64 -8.07 0.55 -5.91
CA THR A 64 -8.88 -0.61 -5.54
C THR A 64 -10.15 -0.12 -4.88
N ILE A 65 -11.29 -0.66 -5.31
CA ILE A 65 -12.56 -0.46 -4.62
C ILE A 65 -12.68 -1.57 -3.56
N LYS A 66 -13.01 -1.18 -2.33
CA LYS A 66 -13.31 -2.12 -1.24
C LYS A 66 -14.81 -2.20 -1.08
N PHE A 67 -15.28 -3.43 -0.95
CA PHE A 67 -16.69 -3.76 -0.83
C PHE A 67 -16.95 -4.38 0.54
N LEU A 68 -18.14 -4.12 1.06
CA LEU A 68 -18.70 -4.80 2.21
C LEU A 68 -19.17 -6.21 1.81
N SER A 69 -19.51 -7.04 2.80
CA SER A 69 -19.98 -8.42 2.56
C SER A 69 -21.31 -8.49 1.81
N ASP A 70 -22.09 -7.42 1.84
CA ASP A 70 -23.34 -7.25 1.10
C ASP A 70 -23.12 -6.81 -0.36
N GLY A 71 -21.90 -6.44 -0.74
CA GLY A 71 -21.55 -5.94 -2.08
C GLY A 71 -21.61 -4.42 -2.24
N GLU A 72 -21.99 -3.67 -1.20
CA GLU A 72 -21.93 -2.22 -1.19
C GLU A 72 -20.49 -1.72 -1.14
N ILE A 73 -20.25 -0.51 -1.64
CA ILE A 73 -18.90 0.08 -1.62
C ILE A 73 -18.57 0.53 -0.20
N GLU A 74 -17.59 -0.14 0.42
CA GLU A 74 -17.03 0.29 1.71
C GLU A 74 -16.21 1.57 1.53
N ARG A 75 -15.26 1.56 0.57
CA ARG A 75 -14.37 2.70 0.32
C ARG A 75 -13.57 2.56 -0.97
N TYR A 76 -13.11 3.70 -1.45
CA TYR A 76 -12.11 3.79 -2.51
C TYR A 76 -10.71 3.87 -1.89
N LYS A 77 -9.83 2.96 -2.30
CA LYS A 77 -8.47 2.85 -1.78
C LYS A 77 -7.46 3.17 -2.88
N ALA A 78 -6.60 4.15 -2.63
CA ALA A 78 -5.43 4.44 -3.45
C ALA A 78 -4.16 4.10 -2.67
N ARG A 79 -3.14 3.56 -3.35
CA ARG A 79 -1.83 3.25 -2.76
C ARG A 79 -0.73 3.71 -3.70
N LEU A 80 0.24 4.44 -3.17
CA LEU A 80 1.45 4.79 -3.91
C LEU A 80 2.53 3.77 -3.59
N VAL A 81 2.98 3.04 -4.60
CA VAL A 81 3.93 1.93 -4.44
C VAL A 81 5.14 2.16 -5.33
N ALA A 82 6.34 1.90 -4.81
CA ALA A 82 7.55 1.87 -5.62
C ALA A 82 7.48 0.71 -6.63
N LYS A 83 8.09 0.89 -7.80
CA LYS A 83 8.26 -0.19 -8.79
C LYS A 83 9.35 -1.14 -8.30
N GLY A 84 9.04 -1.94 -7.28
CA GLY A 84 9.99 -2.80 -6.57
C GLY A 84 10.79 -3.73 -7.48
N TYR A 85 10.21 -4.15 -8.61
CA TYR A 85 10.89 -4.97 -9.62
C TYR A 85 12.07 -4.27 -10.32
N THR A 86 12.23 -2.95 -10.17
CA THR A 86 13.40 -2.21 -10.64
C THR A 86 14.43 -1.98 -9.53
N GLN A 87 14.23 -2.50 -8.33
CA GLN A 87 15.18 -2.37 -7.24
C GLN A 87 16.28 -3.42 -7.37
N GLN A 88 17.49 -3.03 -6.98
CA GLN A 88 18.70 -3.85 -7.00
C GLN A 88 19.33 -3.78 -5.60
N GLU A 89 19.57 -4.95 -5.01
CA GLU A 89 20.26 -5.09 -3.74
C GLU A 89 21.67 -4.48 -3.83
N GLY A 90 22.12 -3.82 -2.77
CA GLY A 90 23.42 -3.14 -2.72
C GLY A 90 23.45 -1.78 -3.42
N ILE A 91 22.51 -1.48 -4.32
CA ILE A 91 22.41 -0.19 -5.02
C ILE A 91 21.28 0.65 -4.46
N HIS A 92 20.10 0.05 -4.36
CA HIS A 92 18.83 0.71 -4.04
C HIS A 92 18.34 0.42 -2.62
N PHE A 93 18.66 -0.75 -2.08
CA PHE A 93 18.42 -1.12 -0.69
C PHE A 93 19.57 -2.00 -0.20
N LEU A 94 19.83 -1.94 1.11
CA LEU A 94 20.84 -2.77 1.76
C LEU A 94 20.19 -3.95 2.50
N ASP A 95 19.00 -3.74 3.08
CA ASP A 95 18.27 -4.75 3.83
C ASP A 95 16.81 -4.82 3.40
N THR A 96 16.24 -6.02 3.40
CA THR A 96 14.81 -6.24 3.16
C THR A 96 14.05 -6.26 4.49
N PHE A 97 13.28 -5.21 4.78
CA PHE A 97 12.37 -5.22 5.91
C PHE A 97 11.08 -5.98 5.55
N SER A 98 10.96 -7.22 6.00
CA SER A 98 9.70 -7.97 5.93
C SER A 98 8.93 -7.79 7.24
N SER A 99 7.73 -7.22 7.18
CA SER A 99 6.85 -7.03 8.35
C SER A 99 6.13 -8.32 8.75
N LEU A 100 6.82 -9.45 8.75
CA LEU A 100 6.28 -10.69 9.26
C LEU A 100 6.69 -10.82 10.72
N ALA A 101 5.87 -10.22 11.60
CA ALA A 101 5.84 -10.62 13.00
C ALA A 101 5.43 -12.10 13.05
N LYS A 102 6.41 -13.00 13.00
CA LYS A 102 6.15 -14.43 13.14
C LYS A 102 5.58 -14.64 14.54
N MET A 103 4.41 -15.30 14.63
CA MET A 103 3.79 -15.59 15.92
C MET A 103 4.75 -16.32 16.88
N THR A 104 5.71 -17.06 16.33
CA THR A 104 6.84 -17.67 17.07
C THR A 104 7.69 -16.64 17.81
N ILE A 105 8.03 -15.51 17.18
CA ILE A 105 8.82 -14.42 17.80
C ILE A 105 8.01 -13.75 18.90
N VAL A 106 6.71 -13.50 18.65
CA VAL A 106 5.80 -12.92 19.65
C VAL A 106 5.67 -13.84 20.88
N LYS A 107 5.48 -15.15 20.66
CA LYS A 107 5.42 -16.17 21.73
C LYS A 107 6.74 -16.29 22.50
N MET A 108 7.89 -16.17 21.81
CA MET A 108 9.21 -16.19 22.45
C MET A 108 9.42 -14.98 23.37
N ILE A 109 9.04 -13.78 22.93
CA ILE A 109 9.14 -12.57 23.76
C ILE A 109 8.25 -12.70 25.00
N LEU A 110 7.01 -13.17 24.82
CA LEU A 110 6.08 -13.41 25.94
C LEU A 110 6.57 -14.49 26.91
N SER A 111 7.28 -15.53 26.44
CA SER A 111 7.82 -16.58 27.31
C SER A 111 9.11 -16.17 28.04
N LEU A 112 9.85 -15.20 27.50
CA LEU A 112 11.03 -14.62 28.16
C LEU A 112 10.69 -13.53 29.17
N ALA A 113 9.59 -12.79 28.98
CA ALA A 113 9.22 -11.67 29.84
C ALA A 113 9.17 -12.01 31.36
N PRO A 114 8.65 -13.17 31.80
CA PRO A 114 8.65 -13.54 33.21
C PRO A 114 10.05 -13.86 33.78
N LYS A 115 11.03 -14.13 32.92
CA LYS A 115 12.43 -14.47 33.32
C LYS A 115 13.34 -13.25 33.41
N LEU A 116 12.84 -12.07 33.04
CA LEU A 116 13.56 -10.79 33.06
C LEU A 116 13.15 -9.92 34.26
N GLN A 117 12.41 -10.50 35.21
CA GLN A 117 11.98 -9.90 36.48
C GLN A 117 12.73 -10.57 37.62
#